data_AF-A0A353W219-F1
#
_entry.id   AF-A0A353W219-F1
#
_cell.length_a   1.000
_cell.length_b   1.000
_cell.length_c   1.000
_cell.angle_alpha   90.00
_cell.angle_beta   90.00
_cell.angle_gamma   90.00
#
_symmetry.space_group_name_H-M   'P 1'
#
loop_
_entity.id
_entity.type
_entity.pdbx_description
1 polymer ?
#
loop_
_entity_poly.entity_id
_entity_poly.type
_entity_poly.pdbx_seq_one_letter_code
_entity_poly.pdbx_strand_id
1 'polypeptide(L)'
;YVGKINAFDNESIIVDKPHNMYLQIGINTGFISLLALLAIYLMYFIDSMKLYYKRNLTTLMDYVGIGAFTGVMAYLGAAFFNDQIISVAPLFYVMVGLGIAINGLIRKQAA
;
A
#
# COMPACT_ATOMS: atom_id res chain seq x y z
N TYR A 1 25.68 10.69 -7.86
CA TYR A 1 26.21 11.37 -9.05
C TYR A 1 25.74 10.69 -10.33
N VAL A 2 26.14 9.44 -10.59
CA VAL A 2 25.73 8.65 -11.78
C VAL A 2 24.21 8.54 -11.99
N GLY A 3 23.43 8.34 -10.91
CA GLY A 3 21.97 8.24 -11.00
C GLY A 3 21.25 9.54 -11.41
N LYS A 4 21.85 10.72 -11.19
CA LYS A 4 21.26 11.99 -11.62
C LYS A 4 21.47 12.26 -13.11
N ILE A 5 22.65 11.91 -13.61
CA ILE A 5 23.02 12.02 -15.03
C ILE A 5 22.13 11.08 -15.87
N ASN A 6 21.97 9.83 -15.42
CA ASN A 6 21.16 8.83 -16.15
C ASN A 6 19.66 9.11 -16.15
N ALA A 7 19.13 9.86 -15.17
CA ALA A 7 17.69 10.09 -15.04
C ALA A 7 17.24 11.49 -15.49
N PHE A 8 18.12 12.50 -15.41
CA PHE A 8 17.74 13.90 -15.61
C PHE A 8 18.67 14.67 -16.56
N ASP A 9 19.69 14.01 -17.13
CA ASP A 9 20.67 14.56 -18.08
C ASP A 9 21.35 15.87 -17.63
N ASN A 10 21.33 16.12 -16.31
CA ASN A 10 21.82 17.36 -15.72
C ASN A 10 22.31 17.11 -14.29
N GLU A 11 23.61 17.34 -14.07
CA GLU A 11 24.29 17.16 -12.78
C GLU A 11 23.85 18.16 -11.72
N SER A 12 23.32 19.31 -12.15
CA SER A 12 22.98 20.45 -11.30
C SER A 12 21.54 20.46 -10.76
N ILE A 13 20.70 19.47 -11.13
CA ILE A 13 19.34 19.37 -10.58
C ILE A 13 19.42 19.07 -9.08
N ILE A 14 19.00 20.06 -8.30
CA ILE A 14 18.65 19.92 -6.90
C ILE A 14 17.30 19.22 -6.88
N VAL A 15 17.26 18.00 -6.35
CA VAL A 15 16.01 17.27 -6.14
C VAL A 15 15.33 17.93 -4.95
N ASP A 16 14.49 18.92 -5.23
CA ASP A 16 13.98 19.86 -4.24
C ASP A 16 12.75 19.33 -3.47
N LYS A 17 12.17 18.20 -3.91
CA LYS A 17 11.05 17.55 -3.24
C LYS A 17 11.28 16.04 -3.07
N PRO A 18 11.48 15.54 -1.84
CA PRO A 18 11.38 14.11 -1.59
C PRO A 18 9.91 13.68 -1.80
N HIS A 19 9.65 12.94 -2.88
CA HIS A 19 8.33 12.40 -3.17
C HIS A 19 8.04 11.23 -2.24
N ASN A 20 7.09 11.42 -1.33
CA ASN A 20 6.75 10.43 -0.31
C ASN A 20 5.37 10.72 0.26
N MET A 21 4.44 9.82 -0.02
CA MET A 21 3.06 9.91 0.46
C MET A 21 2.96 10.02 1.98
N TYR A 22 3.77 9.28 2.74
CA TYR A 22 3.71 9.28 4.21
C TYR A 22 4.11 10.64 4.80
N LEU A 23 5.19 11.24 4.27
CA LEU A 23 5.60 12.59 4.65
C LEU A 23 4.56 13.63 4.23
N GLN A 24 4.01 13.50 3.02
CA GLN A 24 2.94 14.35 2.53
C GLN A 24 1.72 14.32 3.46
N ILE A 25 1.26 13.13 3.87
CA ILE A 25 0.14 12.98 4.81
C ILE A 25 0.49 13.57 6.18
N GLY A 26 1.68 13.24 6.72
CA GLY A 26 2.11 13.73 8.04
C GLY A 26 2.16 15.26 8.15
N ILE A 27 2.53 15.96 7.07
CA ILE A 27 2.58 17.44 7.05
C ILE A 27 1.20 18.05 6.80
N ASN A 28 0.39 17.47 5.89
CA ASN A 28 -0.89 18.08 5.49
C ASN A 28 -2.03 17.81 6.48
N THR A 29 -2.16 16.57 6.97
CA THR A 29 -3.25 16.16 7.87
C THR A 29 -2.78 15.93 9.30
N GLY A 30 -1.47 15.95 9.53
CA GLY A 30 -0.85 15.84 10.84
C GLY A 30 -0.37 14.43 11.18
N PHE A 31 0.53 14.36 12.17
CA PHE A 31 1.17 13.13 12.61
C PHE A 31 0.19 12.06 13.12
N ILE A 32 -0.87 12.48 13.81
CA ILE A 32 -1.90 11.57 14.34
C ILE A 32 -2.64 10.87 13.19
N SER A 33 -2.96 11.60 12.12
CA SER A 33 -3.62 11.05 10.93
C SER A 33 -2.73 10.01 10.25
N LEU A 34 -1.43 10.30 10.12
CA LEU A 34 -0.46 9.36 9.57
C LEU A 34 -0.40 8.07 10.39
N LEU A 35 -0.34 8.16 11.72
CA LEU A 35 -0.31 6.99 12.60
C LEU A 35 -1.58 6.14 12.48
N ALA A 36 -2.75 6.76 12.42
CA ALA A 36 -4.01 6.04 12.25
C ALA A 36 -4.05 5.27 10.92
N LEU A 37 -3.58 5.90 9.83
CA LEU A 37 -3.51 5.29 8.51
C LEU A 37 -2.53 4.10 8.48
N LEU A 38 -1.33 4.28 9.06
CA LEU A 38 -0.33 3.21 9.18
C LEU A 38 -0.86 2.05 10.03
N ALA A 39 -1.61 2.33 11.09
CA ALA A 39 -2.23 1.29 11.91
C ALA A 39 -3.21 0.43 11.10
N ILE A 40 -4.03 1.03 10.23
CA ILE A 40 -4.93 0.29 9.33
C ILE A 40 -4.14 -0.62 8.39
N TYR A 41 -3.08 -0.09 7.77
CA TYR A 41 -2.25 -0.87 6.85
C TYR A 41 -1.52 -2.01 7.56
N LEU A 42 -0.99 -1.78 8.76
CA LEU A 42 -0.36 -2.81 9.60
C LEU A 42 -1.36 -3.89 10.02
N MET A 43 -2.56 -3.51 10.45
CA MET A 43 -3.61 -4.48 10.80
C MET A 43 -3.97 -5.35 9.60
N TYR A 44 -4.17 -4.75 8.42
CA TYR A 44 -4.45 -5.50 7.19
C TYR A 44 -3.28 -6.41 6.78
N PHE A 45 -2.04 -5.94 6.94
CA PHE A 45 -0.84 -6.74 6.66
C PHE A 45 -0.74 -7.96 7.56
N ILE A 46 -0.82 -7.77 8.87
CA ILE A 46 -0.73 -8.86 9.86
C ILE A 46 -1.87 -9.86 9.63
N ASP A 47 -3.07 -9.35 9.36
CA ASP A 47 -4.24 -10.17 9.11
C ASP A 47 -4.08 -11.04 7.85
N SER A 48 -3.69 -10.42 6.73
CA SER A 48 -3.48 -11.11 5.45
C SER A 48 -2.33 -12.11 5.53
N MET A 49 -1.21 -11.74 6.18
CA MET A 49 -0.08 -12.66 6.37
C MET A 49 -0.50 -13.89 7.17
N LYS A 50 -1.21 -13.70 8.28
CA LYS A 50 -1.72 -14.85 9.08
C LYS A 50 -2.67 -15.73 8.27
N LEU A 51 -3.52 -15.13 7.43
CA LEU A 51 -4.52 -15.83 6.65
C LEU A 51 -3.91 -16.65 5.50
N TYR A 52 -2.93 -16.09 4.79
CA TYR A 52 -2.38 -16.70 3.58
C TYR A 52 -1.10 -17.53 3.79
N TYR A 53 -0.34 -17.33 4.88
CA TYR A 53 0.99 -17.95 5.06
C TYR A 53 1.01 -19.49 5.05
N LYS A 54 -0.09 -20.15 5.46
CA LYS A 54 -0.20 -21.63 5.46
C LYS A 54 -1.48 -22.14 4.81
N ARG A 55 -2.18 -21.29 4.07
CA ARG A 55 -3.47 -21.64 3.48
C ARG A 55 -3.28 -22.19 2.08
N ASN A 56 -4.02 -23.26 1.77
CA ASN A 56 -4.12 -23.74 0.40
C ASN A 56 -5.05 -22.82 -0.39
N LEU A 57 -4.56 -22.21 -1.46
CA LEU A 57 -5.32 -21.31 -2.31
C LEU A 57 -6.19 -22.12 -3.27
N THR A 58 -7.40 -22.49 -2.83
CA THR A 58 -8.29 -23.37 -3.61
C THR A 58 -9.46 -22.62 -4.23
N THR A 59 -9.88 -21.51 -3.62
CA THR A 59 -11.06 -20.77 -4.07
C THR A 59 -10.66 -19.51 -4.85
N LEU A 60 -11.56 -19.03 -5.71
CA LEU A 60 -11.39 -17.74 -6.41
C LEU A 60 -11.15 -16.59 -5.41
N MET A 61 -11.85 -16.63 -4.26
CA MET A 61 -11.68 -15.64 -3.20
C MET A 61 -10.26 -15.65 -2.62
N ASP A 62 -9.62 -16.81 -2.48
CA ASP A 62 -8.23 -16.90 -2.04
C ASP A 62 -7.28 -16.21 -3.02
N TYR A 63 -7.46 -16.43 -4.34
CA TYR A 63 -6.66 -15.79 -5.39
C TYR A 63 -6.90 -14.28 -5.48
N VAL A 64 -8.16 -13.84 -5.41
CA VAL A 64 -8.48 -12.41 -5.45
C VAL A 64 -7.96 -11.72 -4.19
N GLY A 65 -8.10 -12.32 -3.02
CA GLY A 65 -7.63 -11.74 -1.77
C GLY A 65 -6.11 -11.65 -1.68
N ILE A 66 -5.37 -12.69 -2.08
CA ILE A 66 -3.89 -12.61 -2.14
C ILE A 66 -3.41 -11.64 -3.22
N GLY A 67 -4.13 -11.53 -4.34
CA GLY A 67 -3.88 -10.54 -5.39
C GLY A 67 -4.12 -9.10 -4.90
N ALA A 68 -5.23 -8.87 -4.18
CA ALA A 68 -5.52 -7.58 -3.57
C ALA A 68 -4.47 -7.21 -2.51
N PHE A 69 -4.07 -8.17 -1.67
CA PHE A 69 -3.02 -7.98 -0.68
C PHE A 69 -1.67 -7.59 -1.32
N THR A 70 -1.21 -8.35 -2.31
CA THR A 70 0.05 -8.06 -3.01
C THR A 70 0.00 -6.72 -3.75
N GLY A 71 -1.12 -6.38 -4.39
CA GLY A 71 -1.33 -5.08 -5.04
C GLY A 71 -1.27 -3.91 -4.05
N VAL A 72 -1.91 -4.03 -2.89
CA VAL A 72 -1.84 -3.01 -1.83
C VAL A 72 -0.40 -2.88 -1.31
N MET A 73 0.32 -3.98 -1.10
CA MET A 73 1.73 -3.92 -0.66
C MET A 73 2.63 -3.27 -1.71
N ALA A 74 2.43 -3.56 -3.00
CA ALA A 74 3.17 -2.93 -4.08
C ALA A 74 2.92 -1.41 -4.11
N TYR A 75 1.67 -0.98 -3.95
CA TYR A 75 1.33 0.44 -3.87
C TYR A 75 1.97 1.12 -2.67
N LEU A 76 1.91 0.51 -1.48
CA LEU A 76 2.53 1.04 -0.25
C LEU A 76 4.06 1.09 -0.34
N GLY A 77 4.67 0.14 -1.06
CA GLY A 77 6.09 0.16 -1.39
C GLY A 77 6.44 1.32 -2.33
N ALA A 78 5.65 1.53 -3.38
CA ALA A 78 5.82 2.67 -4.29
C ALA A 78 5.61 4.02 -3.59
N ALA A 79 4.75 4.08 -2.57
CA ALA A 79 4.43 5.28 -1.80
C ALA A 79 5.59 5.85 -0.98
N PHE A 80 6.69 5.08 -0.78
CA PHE A 80 7.92 5.62 -0.19
C PHE A 80 8.67 6.60 -1.10
N PHE A 81 8.50 6.44 -2.41
CA PHE A 81 9.23 7.19 -3.44
C PHE A 81 8.32 8.09 -4.29
N ASN A 82 7.00 8.05 -4.05
CA ASN A 82 6.00 8.76 -4.82
C ASN A 82 5.00 9.45 -3.90
N ASP A 83 4.46 10.57 -4.38
CA ASP A 83 3.34 11.26 -3.75
C ASP A 83 2.01 10.60 -4.12
N GLN A 84 0.96 10.87 -3.34
CA GLN A 84 -0.36 10.34 -3.62
C GLN A 84 -0.99 11.03 -4.82
N ILE A 85 -1.34 10.26 -5.85
CA ILE A 85 -2.08 10.77 -7.00
C ILE A 85 -3.59 10.77 -6.67
N ILE A 86 -4.22 11.95 -6.75
CA ILE A 86 -5.62 12.16 -6.36
C ILE A 86 -6.58 11.25 -7.13
N SER A 87 -6.33 10.99 -8.41
CA SER A 87 -7.17 10.12 -9.23
C SER A 87 -7.07 8.63 -8.88
N VAL A 88 -5.92 8.18 -8.35
CA VAL A 88 -5.66 6.77 -8.03
C VAL A 88 -6.03 6.44 -6.58
N ALA A 89 -6.03 7.44 -5.70
CA ALA A 89 -6.30 7.26 -4.27
C ALA A 89 -7.65 6.57 -3.97
N PRO A 90 -8.79 6.94 -4.59
CA PRO A 90 -10.06 6.26 -4.34
C PRO A 90 -10.00 4.77 -4.67
N LEU A 91 -9.34 4.41 -5.77
CA LEU A 91 -9.19 3.01 -6.20
C LEU A 91 -8.35 2.22 -5.18
N PHE A 92 -7.26 2.81 -4.69
CA PHE A 92 -6.43 2.19 -3.66
C PHE A 92 -7.25 1.91 -2.39
N TYR A 93 -8.02 2.88 -1.89
CA TYR A 93 -8.83 2.69 -0.69
C TYR A 93 -9.93 1.65 -0.87
N VAL A 94 -10.54 1.58 -2.05
CA VAL A 94 -11.50 0.52 -2.40
C VAL A 94 -10.81 -0.85 -2.38
N MET A 95 -9.60 -0.97 -2.93
CA MET A 95 -8.84 -2.22 -2.88
C MET A 95 -8.50 -2.66 -1.45
N VAL A 96 -8.11 -1.72 -0.58
CA VAL A 96 -7.85 -2.02 0.84
C VAL A 96 -9.13 -2.52 1.53
N GLY A 97 -10.25 -1.80 1.37
CA GLY A 97 -11.53 -2.19 1.95
C GLY A 97 -12.03 -3.54 1.43
N LEU A 98 -11.90 -3.79 0.12
CA LEU A 98 -12.27 -5.05 -0.51
C LEU A 98 -11.40 -6.20 0.02
N GLY A 99 -10.09 -6.00 0.13
CA GLY A 99 -9.16 -6.99 0.69
C GLY A 99 -9.51 -7.38 2.11
N ILE A 100 -9.81 -6.40 2.98
CA ILE A 100 -10.26 -6.65 4.36
C ILE A 100 -11.56 -7.46 4.37
N ALA A 101 -12.53 -7.11 3.53
CA ALA A 101 -13.81 -7.82 3.44
C ALA A 101 -13.62 -9.28 2.98
N ILE A 102 -12.80 -9.50 1.95
CA ILE A 102 -12.46 -10.84 1.45
C ILE A 102 -11.78 -11.67 2.55
N ASN A 103 -10.80 -11.12 3.26
CA ASN A 103 -10.16 -11.80 4.39
C ASN A 103 -11.15 -12.23 5.48
N GLY A 104 -12.19 -11.42 5.72
CA GLY A 104 -13.27 -11.76 6.64
C GLY A 104 -14.14 -12.91 6.13
N LEU A 105 -14.54 -12.88 4.85
CA LEU A 105 -15.35 -13.92 4.22
C LEU A 105 -14.64 -15.27 4.17
N ILE A 106 -13.36 -15.26 3.78
CA ILE A 106 -12.49 -16.44 3.71
C ILE A 106 -12.35 -17.13 5.07
N ARG A 107 -12.37 -16.36 6.16
CA ARG A 107 -12.30 -16.87 7.54
C ARG A 107 -13.61 -17.46 8.00
N LYS A 108 -14.73 -16.81 7.67
CA LYS A 108 -16.08 -17.32 7.96
C LYS A 108 -16.38 -18.63 7.23
N GLN A 109 -15.83 -18.82 6.03
CA GLN A 109 -15.97 -20.08 5.28
C GLN A 109 -15.07 -21.21 5.82
N ALA A 110 -14.03 -20.87 6.58
CA ALA A 110 -13.09 -21.84 7.14
C ALA A 110 -13.40 -22.23 8.60
N ALA A 111 -14.40 -21.59 9.22
CA ALA A 111 -14.93 -21.90 10.55
C ALA A 111 -16.18 -22.76 10.43
#